data_AF-A0A7H4MAP8-F1
#
_entry.id   AF-A0A7H4MAP8-F1
#
_cell.length_a   1.000
_cell.length_b   1.000
_cell.length_c   1.000
_cell.angle_alpha   90.00
_cell.angle_beta   90.00
_cell.angle_gamma   90.00
#
_symmetry.space_group_name_H-M   'P 1'
#
loop_
_entity.id
_entity.type
_entity.pdbx_description
1 polymer ?
#
loop_
_entity_poly.entity_id
_entity_poly.type
_entity_poly.pdbx_seq_one_letter_code
_entity_poly.pdbx_strand_id
1 'polypeptide(L)'
;MMSSERYITGQEMLQRVDGHGGEAVVDSLQDIAPDFARYLIEFPFGDIYARPGLDLRSREIATIAALTALGNAAPQLKVHIAAD
;
A
#
# COMPACT_ATOMS: atom_id res chain seq x y z
N MET A 1 3.41 17.94 14.58
CA MET A 1 4.06 18.25 13.29
C MET A 1 3.01 18.05 12.21
N MET A 2 2.84 18.97 11.26
CA MET A 2 1.86 18.76 10.17
C MET A 2 2.35 17.62 9.28
N SER A 3 1.46 16.71 8.92
CA SER A 3 1.76 15.62 7.99
C SER A 3 2.10 16.18 6.60
N SER A 4 3.03 15.54 5.89
CA SER A 4 3.38 15.91 4.52
C SER A 4 2.19 15.68 3.57
N GLU A 5 2.16 16.38 2.43
CA GLU A 5 1.17 16.14 1.37
C GLU A 5 1.22 14.68 0.87
N ARG A 6 2.42 14.12 0.73
CA ARG A 6 2.64 12.71 0.38
C ARG A 6 1.99 11.76 1.38
N TYR A 7 2.07 12.07 2.67
CA TYR A 7 1.46 11.26 3.73
C TYR A 7 -0.07 11.35 3.72
N ILE A 8 -0.63 12.54 3.45
CA ILE A 8 -2.08 12.74 3.36
C ILE A 8 -2.64 11.96 2.17
N THR A 9 -2.10 12.19 0.97
CA THR A 9 -2.48 11.45 -0.24
C THR A 9 -2.28 9.94 -0.05
N GLY A 10 -1.19 9.54 0.59
CA GLY A 10 -0.89 8.15 0.86
C GLY A 10 -1.93 7.48 1.76
N GLN A 11 -2.40 8.15 2.81
CA GLN A 11 -3.47 7.61 3.66
C GLN A 11 -4.78 7.46 2.89
N GLU A 12 -5.18 8.44 2.10
CA GLU A 12 -6.39 8.36 1.27
C GLU A 12 -6.32 7.20 0.28
N MET A 13 -5.15 7.00 -0.35
CA MET A 13 -4.94 5.93 -1.30
C MET A 13 -4.86 4.56 -0.63
N LEU A 14 -4.20 4.44 0.53
CA LEU A 14 -4.19 3.21 1.33
C LEU A 14 -5.62 2.76 1.66
N GLN A 15 -6.46 3.68 2.10
CA GLN A 15 -7.85 3.39 2.45
C GLN A 15 -8.68 2.94 1.25
N ARG A 16 -8.37 3.48 0.06
CA ARG A 16 -9.05 3.12 -1.20
C ARG A 16 -8.57 1.81 -1.82
N VAL A 17 -7.34 1.39 -1.53
CA VAL A 17 -6.71 0.22 -2.17
C VAL A 17 -6.83 -1.01 -1.25
N ASP A 18 -6.25 -0.93 -0.05
CA ASP A 18 -6.09 -2.10 0.82
C ASP A 18 -7.02 -2.07 2.04
N GLY A 19 -7.65 -0.91 2.31
CA GLY A 19 -8.56 -0.72 3.44
C GLY A 19 -7.98 -1.26 4.76
N HIS A 20 -8.76 -2.11 5.44
CA HIS A 20 -8.37 -2.70 6.72
C HIS A 20 -7.12 -3.59 6.62
N GLY A 21 -6.86 -4.22 5.47
CA GLY A 21 -5.68 -5.06 5.27
C GLY A 21 -4.40 -4.23 5.27
N GLY A 22 -4.43 -3.06 4.63
CA GLY A 22 -3.32 -2.13 4.57
C GLY A 22 -3.04 -1.44 5.91
N GLU A 23 -4.09 -1.02 6.61
CA GLU A 23 -3.99 -0.42 7.96
C GLU A 23 -3.31 -1.39 8.94
N ALA A 24 -3.72 -2.67 8.95
CA ALA A 24 -3.12 -3.68 9.82
C ALA A 24 -1.61 -3.88 9.56
N VAL A 25 -1.16 -3.75 8.30
CA VAL A 25 0.27 -3.83 7.97
C VAL A 25 1.03 -2.62 8.52
N VAL A 26 0.50 -1.41 8.36
CA VAL A 26 1.12 -0.19 8.91
C VAL A 26 1.21 -0.28 10.43
N ASP A 27 0.13 -0.65 11.10
CA ASP A 27 0.07 -0.74 12.56
C ASP A 27 1.07 -1.75 13.10
N SER A 28 1.25 -2.89 12.41
CA SER A 28 2.23 -3.91 12.80
C SER A 28 3.69 -3.42 12.79
N LEU A 29 3.96 -2.36 12.02
CA LEU A 29 5.30 -1.78 11.89
C LEU A 29 5.53 -0.61 12.85
N GLN A 30 4.46 -0.02 13.41
CA GLN A 30 4.55 1.23 14.17
C GLN A 30 5.47 1.13 15.40
N ASP A 31 5.39 0.00 16.13
CA ASP A 31 6.18 -0.24 17.34
C ASP A 31 7.61 -0.76 17.05
N ILE A 32 7.87 -1.20 15.83
CA ILE A 32 9.14 -1.84 15.43
C ILE A 32 10.02 -0.86 14.63
N ALA A 33 9.41 -0.19 13.66
CA ALA A 33 10.08 0.68 12.69
C ALA A 33 9.12 1.80 12.25
N PRO A 34 8.86 2.81 13.11
CA PRO A 34 7.87 3.86 12.85
C PRO A 34 8.18 4.68 11.59
N ASP A 35 9.45 4.92 11.28
CA ASP A 35 9.84 5.60 10.04
C ASP A 35 9.50 4.76 8.81
N PHE A 36 9.64 3.43 8.91
CA PHE A 36 9.28 2.53 7.82
C PHE A 36 7.76 2.44 7.64
N ALA A 37 6.99 2.41 8.73
CA ALA A 37 5.52 2.51 8.68
C ALA A 37 5.09 3.79 7.97
N ARG A 38 5.76 4.92 8.25
CA ARG A 38 5.54 6.18 7.53
C ARG A 38 5.92 6.10 6.06
N TYR A 39 7.06 5.51 5.71
CA TYR A 39 7.48 5.37 4.31
C TYR A 39 6.55 4.47 3.51
N LEU A 40 5.97 3.45 4.14
CA LEU A 40 4.97 2.58 3.51
C LEU A 40 3.74 3.38 3.05
N ILE A 41 3.35 4.42 3.79
CA ILE A 41 2.25 5.31 3.42
C ILE A 41 2.71 6.30 2.34
N GLU A 42 3.82 7.00 2.58
CA GLU A 42 4.23 8.12 1.72
C GLU A 42 4.65 7.70 0.31
N PHE A 43 5.36 6.59 0.16
CA PHE A 43 5.94 6.22 -1.13
C PHE A 43 5.01 5.33 -1.98
N PRO A 44 4.67 4.08 -1.60
CA PRO A 44 3.74 3.26 -2.37
C PRO A 44 2.42 3.98 -2.63
N PHE A 45 1.74 4.47 -1.59
CA PHE A 45 0.40 5.04 -1.76
C PHE A 45 0.45 6.50 -2.21
N GLY A 46 1.27 7.31 -1.54
CA GLY A 46 1.37 8.75 -1.82
C GLY A 46 1.99 9.07 -3.18
N ASP A 47 2.97 8.29 -3.65
CA ASP A 47 3.68 8.59 -4.91
C ASP A 47 3.41 7.59 -6.05
N ILE A 48 3.13 6.31 -5.78
CA ILE A 48 2.99 5.29 -6.86
C ILE A 48 1.52 5.05 -7.22
N TYR A 49 0.68 4.74 -6.25
CA TYR A 49 -0.75 4.51 -6.47
C TYR A 49 -1.48 5.78 -6.89
N ALA A 50 -1.07 6.95 -6.37
CA ALA A 50 -1.65 8.24 -6.72
C ALA A 50 -1.36 8.71 -8.16
N ARG A 51 -0.46 8.04 -8.91
CA ARG A 51 -0.10 8.48 -10.27
C ARG A 51 -1.30 8.36 -11.22
N PRO A 52 -1.46 9.30 -12.17
CA PRO A 52 -2.41 9.14 -13.25
C PRO A 52 -1.97 8.02 -14.21
N GLY A 53 -2.89 7.56 -15.06
CA GLY A 53 -2.61 6.68 -16.21
C GLY A 53 -3.19 5.27 -16.10
N LEU A 54 -3.10 4.63 -14.93
CA LEU A 54 -3.73 3.34 -14.66
C LEU A 54 -4.73 3.45 -13.51
N ASP A 55 -5.88 2.82 -13.68
CA ASP A 55 -6.86 2.65 -12.60
C ASP A 55 -6.32 1.68 -11.52
N LEU A 56 -6.98 1.69 -10.36
CA LEU A 56 -6.56 0.87 -9.22
C LEU A 56 -6.60 -0.62 -9.56
N ARG A 57 -7.63 -1.06 -10.26
CA ARG A 57 -7.79 -2.46 -10.68
C ARG A 57 -6.62 -2.95 -11.53
N SER A 58 -6.18 -2.16 -12.51
CA SER A 58 -5.03 -2.53 -13.35
C SER A 58 -3.73 -2.60 -12.55
N ARG A 59 -3.57 -1.73 -11.54
CA ARG A 59 -2.41 -1.73 -10.64
C ARG A 59 -2.40 -2.97 -9.74
N GLU A 60 -3.54 -3.33 -9.15
CA GLU A 60 -3.67 -4.56 -8.37
C GLU A 60 -3.36 -5.81 -9.18
N ILE A 61 -3.85 -5.89 -10.43
CA ILE A 61 -3.51 -7.01 -11.33
C ILE A 61 -1.99 -7.09 -11.55
N ALA A 62 -1.32 -5.95 -11.76
CA ALA A 62 0.13 -5.92 -11.93
C ALA A 62 0.87 -6.36 -10.65
N THR A 63 0.42 -5.90 -9.48
CA THR A 63 0.97 -6.29 -8.17
C THR A 63 0.78 -7.79 -7.91
N ILE A 64 -0.42 -8.33 -8.13
CA ILE A 64 -0.74 -9.76 -7.98
C ILE A 64 0.14 -10.60 -8.91
N ALA A 65 0.29 -10.20 -10.17
CA ALA A 65 1.14 -10.91 -11.13
C ALA A 65 2.61 -10.93 -10.67
N ALA A 66 3.13 -9.80 -10.20
CA ALA A 66 4.50 -9.69 -9.69
C ALA A 66 4.72 -10.55 -8.44
N LEU A 67 3.81 -10.50 -7.46
CA LEU A 67 3.89 -11.29 -6.23
C LEU A 67 3.76 -12.80 -6.50
N THR A 68 2.90 -13.18 -7.45
CA THR A 68 2.75 -14.57 -7.89
C THR A 68 4.03 -15.08 -8.53
N ALA A 69 4.63 -14.28 -9.43
CA ALA A 69 5.90 -14.64 -10.08
C ALA A 69 7.07 -14.71 -9.08
N LEU A 70 7.06 -13.87 -8.04
CA LEU A 70 8.08 -13.87 -6.99
C LEU A 70 8.02 -15.15 -6.12
N GLY A 71 6.83 -15.71 -5.90
CA GLY A 71 6.64 -17.04 -5.32
C GLY A 71 6.92 -17.18 -3.82
N ASN A 72 7.30 -16.11 -3.11
CA ASN A 72 7.64 -16.14 -1.68
C ASN A 72 6.96 -15.05 -0.83
N ALA A 73 6.02 -14.29 -1.40
CA ALA A 73 5.34 -13.16 -0.75
C ALA A 73 3.84 -13.45 -0.48
N ALA A 74 3.56 -14.62 0.10
CA ALA A 74 2.18 -15.08 0.31
C ALA A 74 1.32 -14.14 1.18
N PRO A 75 1.82 -13.52 2.27
CA PRO A 75 1.03 -12.56 3.05
C PRO A 75 0.59 -11.34 2.22
N GLN A 76 1.52 -10.75 1.45
CA GLN A 76 1.25 -9.60 0.59
C GLN A 76 0.28 -9.97 -0.52
N LEU A 77 0.47 -11.14 -1.15
CA LEU A 77 -0.43 -11.62 -2.20
C LEU A 77 -1.87 -11.75 -1.70
N LYS A 78 -2.07 -12.19 -0.45
CA LYS A 78 -3.42 -12.27 0.15
C LYS A 78 -4.06 -10.90 0.35
N VAL A 79 -3.30 -9.89 0.74
CA VAL A 79 -3.80 -8.50 0.88
C VAL A 79 -4.32 -8.01 -0.47
N HIS A 80 -3.49 -8.10 -1.51
CA HIS A 80 -3.83 -7.58 -2.84
C HIS A 80 -4.93 -8.38 -3.56
N ILE A 81 -5.07 -9.69 -3.29
CA ILE A 81 -6.22 -10.47 -3.81
C ILE A 81 -7.55 -10.06 -3.15
N ALA A 82 -7.50 -9.59 -1.91
CA ALA A 82 -8.69 -9.19 -1.15
C ALA A 82 -9.04 -7.70 -1.30
N ALA A 83 -8.24 -6.93 -2.03
CA ALA A 83 -8.51 -5.54 -2.38
C ALA A 83 -9.67 -5.48 -3.40
N ASP A 84 -10.72 -4.69 -3.08
CA ASP A 84 -11.94 -4.51 -3.90
C ASP A 84 -11.90 -3.24 -4.75
#